data_AF-A0A7C8DVU1-F1
#
_entry.id   AF-A0A7C8DVU1-F1
#
_cell.length_a   1.000
_cell.length_b   1.000
_cell.length_c   1.000
_cell.angle_alpha   90.00
_cell.angle_beta   90.00
_cell.angle_gamma   90.00
#
_symmetry.space_group_name_H-M   'P 1'
#
loop_
_entity.id
_entity.type
_entity.pdbx_description
1 polymer ?
#
loop_
_entity_poly.entity_id
_entity_poly.type
_entity_poly.pdbx_seq_one_letter_code
_entity_poly.pdbx_strand_id
1 'polypeptide(L)'
;VIAATNKILSRLVDQGAFREDLFYRLNVVRLSLPPLSRRREDIPYLLEHFIERFNAIKGKDIVGVSDEALEILMRYDFPGNVRELENFIEYAFILCHGSVIEAGHLPGELIEKESPKEENGIRPPSGPLESAEIGTLMEALREHGGNRRKTAAHLGINKTTLWRKMKKYGLSYPP
;
A
#
# COMPACT_ATOMS: atom_id res chain seq x y z
N VAL A 1 -30.02 -23.35 3.45
CA VAL A 1 -28.67 -23.26 4.06
C VAL A 1 -27.82 -22.43 3.13
N ILE A 2 -27.09 -21.43 3.65
CA ILE A 2 -26.08 -20.67 2.90
C ILE A 2 -24.72 -21.06 3.46
N ALA A 3 -23.77 -21.39 2.58
CA ALA A 3 -22.43 -21.81 2.96
C ALA A 3 -21.39 -21.07 2.09
N ALA A 4 -20.20 -20.84 2.64
CA ALA A 4 -19.10 -20.20 1.94
C ALA A 4 -17.79 -20.96 2.24
N THR A 5 -16.88 -20.98 1.27
CA THR A 5 -15.56 -21.59 1.43
C THR A 5 -14.53 -20.88 0.56
N ASN A 6 -13.29 -20.83 1.03
CA ASN A 6 -12.14 -20.39 0.24
C ASN A 6 -11.40 -21.54 -0.46
N LYS A 7 -11.88 -22.79 -0.29
CA LYS A 7 -11.30 -23.99 -0.91
C LYS A 7 -12.13 -24.46 -2.10
N ILE A 8 -11.47 -25.10 -3.05
CA ILE A 8 -12.13 -25.74 -4.19
C ILE A 8 -12.70 -27.08 -3.72
N LEU A 9 -14.00 -27.13 -3.44
CA LEU A 9 -14.64 -28.33 -2.86
C LEU A 9 -14.54 -29.55 -3.77
N SER A 10 -14.64 -29.39 -5.10
CA SER A 10 -14.53 -30.53 -6.02
C SER A 10 -13.21 -31.27 -5.87
N ARG A 11 -12.09 -30.54 -5.76
CA ARG A 11 -10.77 -31.14 -5.50
C ARG A 11 -10.70 -31.88 -4.15
N LEU A 12 -11.43 -31.40 -3.14
CA LEU A 12 -11.46 -32.06 -1.83
C LEU A 12 -12.31 -33.33 -1.85
N VAL A 13 -13.34 -33.38 -2.69
CA VAL A 13 -14.11 -34.61 -2.95
C VAL A 13 -13.22 -35.64 -3.63
N ASP A 14 -12.50 -35.24 -4.69
CA ASP A 14 -11.57 -36.12 -5.42
C ASP A 14 -10.47 -36.70 -4.51
N GLN A 15 -10.04 -35.94 -3.49
CA GLN A 15 -9.04 -36.35 -2.51
C GLN A 15 -9.61 -37.17 -1.34
N GLY A 16 -10.93 -37.43 -1.30
CA GLY A 16 -11.61 -38.09 -0.18
C GLY A 16 -11.68 -37.26 1.11
N ALA A 17 -11.24 -36.00 1.08
CA ALA A 17 -11.24 -35.08 2.22
C ALA A 17 -12.58 -34.37 2.41
N PHE A 18 -13.50 -34.50 1.46
CA PHE A 18 -14.85 -33.95 1.55
C PHE A 18 -15.89 -34.94 1.06
N ARG A 19 -17.01 -34.99 1.78
CA ARG A 19 -18.11 -35.91 1.48
C ARG A 19 -18.83 -35.52 0.19
N GLU A 20 -18.93 -36.48 -0.72
CA GLU A 20 -19.56 -36.30 -2.03
C GLU A 20 -21.07 -35.98 -1.91
N ASP A 21 -21.80 -36.68 -1.03
CA ASP A 21 -23.23 -36.47 -0.81
C ASP A 21 -23.55 -35.04 -0.31
N LEU A 22 -22.69 -34.50 0.55
CA LEU A 22 -22.81 -33.13 1.03
C LEU A 22 -22.44 -32.10 -0.04
N PHE A 23 -21.44 -32.39 -0.88
CA PHE A 23 -21.04 -31.51 -1.97
C PHE A 23 -22.21 -31.24 -2.93
N TYR A 24 -22.91 -32.29 -3.37
CA TYR A 24 -24.06 -32.13 -4.27
C TYR A 24 -25.24 -31.40 -3.64
N ARG A 25 -25.43 -31.52 -2.31
CA ARG A 25 -26.48 -30.75 -1.59
C ARG A 25 -26.14 -29.27 -1.41
N LEU A 26 -24.85 -28.92 -1.33
CA LEU A 26 -24.40 -27.53 -1.18
C LEU A 26 -24.21 -26.84 -2.53
N ASN A 27 -23.75 -27.56 -3.55
CA ASN A 27 -23.36 -27.01 -4.86
C ASN A 27 -24.54 -26.93 -5.85
N VAL A 28 -25.72 -26.48 -5.38
CA VAL A 28 -26.91 -26.31 -6.23
C VAL A 28 -26.85 -25.00 -7.01
N VAL A 29 -26.57 -23.89 -6.31
CA VAL A 29 -26.34 -22.58 -6.91
C VAL A 29 -25.01 -22.06 -6.38
N ARG A 30 -24.06 -21.82 -7.30
CA ARG A 30 -22.71 -21.38 -6.95
C ARG A 30 -22.52 -19.91 -7.31
N LEU A 31 -22.18 -19.12 -6.31
CA LEU A 31 -21.74 -17.73 -6.48
C LEU A 31 -20.24 -17.67 -6.25
N SER A 32 -19.50 -17.20 -7.27
CA SER A 32 -18.06 -16.97 -7.16
C SER A 32 -17.79 -15.50 -6.87
N LEU A 33 -17.19 -15.21 -5.72
CA LEU A 33 -16.79 -13.85 -5.37
C LEU A 33 -15.44 -13.53 -6.03
N PRO A 34 -15.36 -12.53 -6.93
CA PRO A 34 -14.09 -12.13 -7.51
C PRO A 34 -13.18 -11.48 -6.46
N PRO A 35 -11.84 -11.63 -6.58
CA PRO A 35 -10.90 -10.88 -5.77
C PRO A 35 -10.98 -9.38 -6.09
N LEU A 36 -10.58 -8.54 -5.12
CA LEU A 36 -10.58 -7.08 -5.28
C LEU A 36 -9.81 -6.60 -6.52
N SER A 37 -8.70 -7.26 -6.86
CA SER A 37 -7.93 -6.97 -8.08
C SER A 37 -8.70 -7.09 -9.39
N ARG A 38 -9.80 -7.85 -9.43
CA ARG A 38 -10.69 -7.98 -10.59
C ARG A 38 -11.88 -7.01 -10.56
N ARG A 39 -12.00 -6.20 -9.52
CA ARG A 39 -13.08 -5.20 -9.31
C ARG A 39 -12.51 -3.91 -8.71
N ARG A 40 -11.42 -3.41 -9.29
CA ARG A 40 -10.70 -2.24 -8.77
C ARG A 40 -11.57 -0.99 -8.72
N GLU A 41 -12.58 -0.90 -9.56
CA GLU A 41 -13.62 0.14 -9.57
C GLU A 41 -14.38 0.27 -8.23
N ASP A 42 -14.40 -0.80 -7.41
CA ASP A 42 -15.03 -0.78 -6.09
C ASP A 42 -14.15 -0.11 -5.02
N ILE A 43 -12.83 0.04 -5.26
CA ILE A 43 -11.88 0.53 -4.27
C ILE A 43 -12.27 1.93 -3.74
N PRO A 44 -12.61 2.94 -4.56
CA PRO A 44 -13.00 4.27 -4.06
C PRO A 44 -14.20 4.20 -3.10
N TYR A 45 -15.21 3.40 -3.42
CA TYR A 45 -16.40 3.24 -2.57
C TYR A 45 -16.08 2.50 -1.26
N LEU A 46 -15.21 1.49 -1.32
CA LEU A 46 -14.73 0.79 -0.12
C LEU A 46 -13.92 1.73 0.77
N LEU A 47 -13.10 2.61 0.18
CA LEU A 47 -12.35 3.62 0.91
C LEU A 47 -13.27 4.57 1.66
N GLU A 48 -14.27 5.14 0.99
CA GLU A 48 -15.28 6.00 1.59
C GLU A 48 -15.95 5.31 2.78
N HIS A 49 -16.41 4.08 2.59
CA HIS A 49 -17.02 3.29 3.65
C HIS A 49 -16.09 3.08 4.86
N PHE A 50 -14.81 2.74 4.63
CA PHE A 50 -13.86 2.54 5.72
C PHE A 50 -13.52 3.84 6.44
N ILE A 51 -13.40 4.95 5.71
CA ILE A 51 -13.12 6.27 6.27
C ILE A 51 -14.26 6.69 7.20
N GLU A 52 -15.51 6.62 6.73
CA GLU A 52 -16.69 6.94 7.54
C GLU A 52 -16.74 6.11 8.83
N ARG A 53 -16.54 4.79 8.68
CA ARG A 53 -16.57 3.85 9.80
C ARG A 53 -15.45 4.13 10.80
N PHE A 54 -14.23 4.41 10.34
CA PHE A 54 -13.09 4.68 11.22
C PHE A 54 -13.15 6.07 11.85
N ASN A 55 -13.71 7.07 11.18
CA ASN A 55 -14.01 8.36 11.81
C ASN A 55 -14.94 8.18 13.02
N ALA A 56 -16.02 7.41 12.86
CA ALA A 56 -16.96 7.12 13.95
C ALA A 56 -16.31 6.35 15.11
N ILE A 57 -15.43 5.39 14.83
CA ILE A 57 -14.79 4.55 15.86
C ILE A 57 -13.62 5.26 16.56
N LYS A 58 -12.82 6.03 15.82
CA LYS A 58 -11.57 6.63 16.32
C LYS A 58 -11.71 8.11 16.69
N GLY A 59 -12.87 8.73 16.43
CA GLY A 59 -13.13 10.14 16.73
C GLY A 59 -12.25 11.09 15.92
N LYS A 60 -12.07 10.80 14.62
CA LYS A 60 -11.34 11.64 13.66
C LYS A 60 -12.30 12.19 12.60
N ASP A 61 -11.86 13.23 11.91
CA ASP A 61 -12.59 13.89 10.82
C ASP A 61 -11.78 13.81 9.50
N ILE A 62 -11.44 12.59 9.08
CA ILE A 62 -10.78 12.38 7.79
C ILE A 62 -11.84 12.48 6.69
N VAL A 63 -11.64 13.37 5.73
CA VAL A 63 -12.58 13.68 4.63
C VAL A 63 -12.32 12.79 3.42
N GLY A 64 -11.10 12.24 3.27
CA GLY A 64 -10.77 11.44 2.11
C GLY A 64 -9.31 11.00 2.02
N VAL A 65 -8.97 10.48 0.84
CA VAL A 65 -7.60 10.18 0.40
C VAL A 65 -7.17 11.19 -0.67
N SER A 66 -5.88 11.50 -0.74
CA SER A 66 -5.31 12.28 -1.85
C SER A 66 -5.35 11.48 -3.16
N ASP A 67 -5.36 12.16 -4.31
CA ASP A 67 -5.33 11.51 -5.62
C ASP A 67 -4.12 10.59 -5.80
N GLU A 68 -2.94 11.00 -5.32
CA GLU A 68 -1.72 10.19 -5.35
C GLU A 68 -1.88 8.88 -4.54
N ALA A 69 -2.44 8.97 -3.35
CA ALA A 69 -2.74 7.79 -2.51
C ALA A 69 -3.76 6.86 -3.18
N LEU A 70 -4.80 7.44 -3.79
CA LEU A 70 -5.81 6.68 -4.51
C LEU A 70 -5.21 5.93 -5.70
N GLU A 71 -4.35 6.57 -6.48
CA GLU A 71 -3.66 5.92 -7.59
C GLU A 71 -2.82 4.72 -7.14
N ILE A 72 -2.06 4.86 -6.05
CA ILE A 72 -1.26 3.78 -5.47
C ILE A 72 -2.16 2.60 -5.09
N LEU A 73 -3.27 2.88 -4.40
CA LEU A 73 -4.24 1.85 -3.99
C LEU A 73 -4.88 1.17 -5.19
N MET A 74 -5.27 1.92 -6.22
CA MET A 74 -5.88 1.40 -7.44
C MET A 74 -4.95 0.49 -8.26
N ARG A 75 -3.62 0.67 -8.11
CA ARG A 75 -2.62 -0.14 -8.82
C ARG A 75 -2.30 -1.45 -8.10
N TYR A 76 -2.50 -1.51 -6.78
CA TYR A 76 -2.17 -2.68 -5.96
C TYR A 76 -3.14 -3.86 -6.15
N ASP A 77 -2.62 -5.08 -6.05
CA ASP A 77 -3.38 -6.31 -6.35
C ASP A 77 -4.19 -6.87 -5.16
N PHE A 78 -3.93 -6.39 -3.95
CA PHE A 78 -4.57 -6.84 -2.71
C PHE A 78 -4.67 -8.38 -2.58
N PRO A 79 -3.55 -9.11 -2.40
CA PRO A 79 -3.59 -10.55 -2.12
C PRO A 79 -4.47 -10.92 -0.91
N GLY A 80 -4.59 -10.05 0.09
CA GLY A 80 -5.49 -10.18 1.23
C GLY A 80 -6.91 -9.63 0.98
N ASN A 81 -7.21 -9.20 -0.25
CA ASN A 81 -8.51 -8.72 -0.71
C ASN A 81 -9.00 -7.52 0.13
N VAL A 82 -10.31 -7.37 0.32
CA VAL A 82 -10.91 -6.25 1.07
C VAL A 82 -10.34 -6.07 2.47
N ARG A 83 -9.93 -7.16 3.16
CA ARG A 83 -9.34 -7.05 4.50
C ARG A 83 -7.98 -6.36 4.51
N GLU A 84 -7.20 -6.56 3.47
CA GLU A 84 -5.90 -5.90 3.36
C GLU A 84 -6.08 -4.40 3.08
N LEU A 85 -7.02 -4.04 2.21
CA LEU A 85 -7.41 -2.65 2.01
C LEU A 85 -7.86 -2.00 3.33
N GLU A 86 -8.74 -2.65 4.08
CA GLU A 86 -9.21 -2.21 5.40
C GLU A 86 -8.04 -1.95 6.36
N ASN A 87 -7.08 -2.89 6.45
CA ASN A 87 -5.90 -2.76 7.31
C ASN A 87 -5.00 -1.59 6.90
N PHE A 88 -4.81 -1.37 5.59
CA PHE A 88 -4.00 -0.26 5.10
C PHE A 88 -4.62 1.09 5.44
N ILE A 89 -5.95 1.20 5.36
CA ILE A 89 -6.65 2.41 5.77
C ILE A 89 -6.62 2.58 7.28
N GLU A 90 -6.80 1.52 8.08
CA GLU A 90 -6.62 1.62 9.52
C GLU A 90 -5.22 2.11 9.90
N TYR A 91 -4.18 1.58 9.23
CA TYR A 91 -2.80 2.04 9.40
C TYR A 91 -2.64 3.52 9.06
N ALA A 92 -3.19 3.96 7.91
CA ALA A 92 -3.14 5.35 7.50
C ALA A 92 -3.88 6.27 8.48
N PHE A 93 -4.99 5.80 9.07
CA PHE A 93 -5.71 6.52 10.13
C PHE A 93 -4.85 6.72 11.38
N ILE A 94 -3.94 5.80 11.71
CA ILE A 94 -3.05 5.97 12.87
C ILE A 94 -2.01 7.06 12.58
N LEU A 95 -1.46 7.10 11.36
CA LEU A 95 -0.40 8.03 10.98
C LEU A 95 -0.89 9.41 10.52
N CYS A 96 -2.11 9.49 10.00
CA CYS A 96 -2.68 10.74 9.52
C CYS A 96 -3.09 11.63 10.71
N HIS A 97 -2.50 12.82 10.76
CA HIS A 97 -2.84 13.86 11.74
C HIS A 97 -3.72 14.96 11.16
N GLY A 98 -3.93 14.95 9.83
CA GLY A 98 -4.78 15.90 9.12
C GLY A 98 -6.14 15.32 8.74
N SER A 99 -6.83 16.00 7.84
CA SER A 99 -8.14 15.59 7.29
C SER A 99 -8.04 14.75 6.02
N VAL A 100 -6.85 14.55 5.46
CA VAL A 100 -6.65 13.81 4.19
C VAL A 100 -5.55 12.77 4.34
N ILE A 101 -5.82 11.55 3.90
CA ILE A 101 -4.83 10.48 3.82
C ILE A 101 -3.96 10.67 2.57
N GLU A 102 -2.77 11.20 2.79
CA GLU A 102 -1.71 11.29 1.78
C GLU A 102 -0.97 9.95 1.55
N ALA A 103 -0.29 9.83 0.41
CA ALA A 103 0.51 8.65 0.05
C ALA A 103 1.57 8.27 1.11
N GLY A 104 2.12 9.26 1.82
CA GLY A 104 3.08 9.05 2.91
C GLY A 104 2.50 8.36 4.16
N HIS A 105 1.18 8.28 4.29
CA HIS A 105 0.52 7.56 5.39
C HIS A 105 0.22 6.10 5.04
N LEU A 106 0.39 5.69 3.79
CA LEU A 106 0.19 4.31 3.35
C LEU A 106 1.40 3.43 3.74
N PRO A 107 1.18 2.12 4.02
CA PRO A 107 2.27 1.18 4.26
C PRO A 107 3.27 1.12 3.10
N GLY A 108 4.56 0.98 3.44
CA GLY A 108 5.64 0.92 2.44
C GLY A 108 5.49 -0.22 1.42
N GLU A 109 4.83 -1.32 1.78
CA GLU A 109 4.57 -2.47 0.90
C GLU A 109 3.71 -2.13 -0.34
N LEU A 110 2.85 -1.12 -0.23
CA LEU A 110 2.07 -0.58 -1.36
C LEU A 110 2.97 0.18 -2.36
N ILE A 111 4.03 0.80 -1.85
CA ILE A 111 4.93 1.70 -2.57
C ILE A 111 6.12 0.91 -3.15
N GLU A 112 6.55 -0.18 -2.51
CA GLU A 112 7.68 -1.01 -2.97
C GLU A 112 7.37 -1.86 -4.21
N LYS A 113 6.09 -2.15 -4.51
CA LYS A 113 5.69 -2.84 -5.75
C LYS A 113 5.67 -1.96 -7.00
N GLU A 114 5.94 -0.65 -6.88
CA GLU A 114 6.15 0.23 -8.04
C GLU A 114 7.51 0.01 -8.73
N SER A 115 8.42 -0.74 -8.11
CA SER A 115 9.64 -1.16 -8.78
C SER A 115 9.35 -2.41 -9.61
N PRO A 116 9.50 -2.41 -10.96
CA PRO A 116 9.72 -3.68 -11.65
C PRO A 116 10.89 -4.33 -10.91
N LYS A 117 10.79 -5.61 -10.54
CA LYS A 117 11.82 -6.39 -9.82
C LYS A 117 13.25 -5.90 -10.16
N GLU A 118 13.75 -4.91 -9.45
CA GLU A 118 15.11 -4.42 -9.59
C GLU A 118 15.84 -5.12 -8.45
N GLU A 119 16.69 -6.04 -8.86
CA GLU A 119 17.64 -6.75 -8.02
C GLU A 119 18.33 -5.79 -7.05
N ASN A 120 18.61 -6.30 -5.85
CA ASN A 120 19.39 -5.65 -4.81
C ASN A 120 20.76 -5.14 -5.31
N GLY A 121 20.81 -3.96 -5.92
CA GLY A 121 22.04 -3.34 -6.40
C GLY A 121 21.98 -1.82 -6.32
N ILE A 122 22.92 -1.23 -5.58
CA ILE A 122 23.20 0.21 -5.58
C ILE A 122 23.47 0.62 -7.03
N ARG A 123 22.57 1.41 -7.64
CA ARG A 123 22.70 1.82 -9.03
C ARG A 123 23.50 3.13 -9.12
N PRO A 124 24.60 3.20 -9.90
CA PRO A 124 25.32 4.45 -10.11
C PRO A 124 24.44 5.45 -10.89
N PRO A 125 24.63 6.77 -10.70
CA PRO A 125 23.86 7.78 -11.40
C PRO A 125 24.01 7.64 -12.92
N SER A 126 22.90 7.65 -13.63
CA SER A 126 22.80 7.37 -15.07
C SER A 126 22.77 8.61 -15.97
N GLY A 127 23.06 9.80 -15.42
CA GLY A 127 23.21 11.02 -16.22
C GLY A 127 23.52 12.30 -15.41
N PRO A 128 23.80 13.42 -16.09
CA PRO A 128 24.18 14.70 -15.47
C PRO A 128 23.13 15.26 -14.50
N LEU A 129 21.85 15.01 -14.79
CA LEU A 129 20.72 15.44 -13.97
C LEU A 129 20.66 14.69 -12.62
N GLU A 130 20.92 13.38 -12.63
CA GLU A 130 20.96 12.59 -11.39
C GLU A 130 22.18 12.93 -10.54
N SER A 131 23.32 13.23 -11.15
CA SER A 131 24.53 13.68 -10.44
C SER A 131 24.33 15.03 -9.76
N ALA A 132 23.64 15.97 -10.41
CA ALA A 132 23.30 17.27 -9.82
C ALA A 132 22.35 17.09 -8.63
N GLU A 133 21.33 16.23 -8.78
CA GLU A 133 20.38 15.93 -7.72
C GLU A 133 21.04 15.27 -6.49
N ILE A 134 21.96 14.32 -6.70
CA ILE A 134 22.77 13.73 -5.63
C ILE A 134 23.59 14.80 -4.90
N GLY A 135 24.21 15.71 -5.66
CA GLY A 135 24.97 16.84 -5.11
C GLY A 135 24.12 17.71 -4.19
N THR A 136 22.94 18.12 -4.67
CA THR A 136 21.99 18.93 -3.88
C THR A 136 21.49 18.20 -2.63
N LEU A 137 21.20 16.89 -2.73
CA LEU A 137 20.82 16.10 -1.56
C LEU A 137 21.95 15.99 -0.53
N MET A 138 23.17 15.78 -0.99
CA MET A 138 24.33 15.61 -0.11
C MET A 138 24.69 16.93 0.59
N GLU A 139 24.57 18.06 -0.12
CA GLU A 139 24.78 19.39 0.43
C GLU A 139 23.72 19.73 1.49
N ALA A 140 22.43 19.52 1.20
CA ALA A 140 21.36 19.73 2.16
C ALA A 140 21.39 18.76 3.37
N LEU A 141 21.97 17.57 3.20
CA LEU A 141 22.22 16.64 4.32
C LEU A 141 23.38 17.14 5.19
N ARG A 142 24.45 17.69 4.60
CA ARG A 142 25.59 18.27 5.33
C ARG A 142 25.20 19.53 6.10
N GLU A 143 24.49 20.45 5.47
CA GLU A 143 24.04 21.70 6.09
C GLU A 143 23.16 21.48 7.33
N HIS A 144 22.40 20.39 7.35
CA HIS A 144 21.51 20.04 8.46
C HIS A 144 22.05 18.91 9.35
N GLY A 145 23.34 18.56 9.23
CA GLY A 145 24.00 17.57 10.09
C GLY A 145 23.32 16.20 10.10
N GLY A 146 22.82 15.74 8.94
CA GLY A 146 22.12 14.47 8.81
C GLY A 146 20.68 14.47 9.33
N ASN A 147 20.15 15.62 9.78
CA ASN A 147 18.75 15.71 10.25
C ASN A 147 17.77 15.64 9.07
N ARG A 148 17.38 14.41 8.74
CA ARG A 148 16.48 14.07 7.62
C ARG A 148 15.18 14.88 7.59
N ARG A 149 14.65 15.29 8.76
CA ARG A 149 13.41 16.06 8.82
C ARG A 149 13.62 17.52 8.40
N LYS A 150 14.74 18.12 8.84
CA LYS A 150 15.13 19.49 8.42
C LYS A 150 15.56 19.52 6.96
N THR A 151 16.32 18.53 6.52
CA THR A 151 16.72 18.39 5.11
C THR A 151 15.54 18.23 4.16
N ALA A 152 14.55 17.41 4.53
CA ALA A 152 13.34 17.25 3.73
C ALA A 152 12.56 18.58 3.61
N ALA A 153 12.39 19.28 4.75
CA ALA A 153 11.73 20.58 4.77
C ALA A 153 12.48 21.66 3.96
N HIS A 154 13.81 21.69 4.02
CA HIS A 154 14.64 22.62 3.26
C HIS A 154 14.57 22.37 1.75
N LEU A 155 14.56 21.11 1.35
CA LEU A 155 14.43 20.70 -0.05
C LEU A 155 12.99 20.77 -0.58
N GLY A 156 12.02 21.15 0.25
CA GLY A 156 10.59 21.20 -0.13
C GLY A 156 10.00 19.83 -0.48
N ILE A 157 10.60 18.75 0.01
CA ILE A 157 10.17 17.36 -0.25
C ILE A 157 9.74 16.66 1.03
N ASN A 158 8.88 15.65 0.93
CA ASN A 158 8.52 14.83 2.09
C ASN A 158 9.73 14.03 2.60
N LYS A 159 9.77 13.75 3.91
CA LYS A 159 10.79 12.92 4.58
C LYS A 159 10.91 11.53 3.94
N THR A 160 9.81 10.95 3.47
CA THR A 160 9.78 9.66 2.76
C THR A 160 10.43 9.77 1.37
N THR A 161 10.20 10.87 0.65
CA THR A 161 10.86 11.18 -0.62
C THR A 161 12.38 11.35 -0.45
N LEU A 162 12.81 12.01 0.62
CA LEU A 162 14.22 12.12 0.99
C LEU A 162 14.82 10.73 1.26
N TRP A 163 14.16 9.91 2.09
CA TRP A 163 14.64 8.55 2.41
C TRP A 163 14.73 7.66 1.16
N ARG A 164 13.77 7.75 0.25
CA ARG A 164 13.77 7.04 -1.04
C ARG A 164 14.98 7.42 -1.89
N LYS A 165 15.24 8.72 -2.04
CA LYS A 165 16.40 9.22 -2.79
C LYS A 165 17.72 8.79 -2.12
N MET A 166 17.80 8.87 -0.80
CA MET A 166 18.96 8.39 -0.05
C MET A 166 19.23 6.90 -0.26
N LYS A 167 18.19 6.06 -0.20
CA LYS A 167 18.30 4.60 -0.43
C LYS A 167 18.63 4.28 -1.89
N LYS A 168 18.02 4.97 -2.86
CA LYS A 168 18.28 4.83 -4.30
C LYS A 168 19.75 5.11 -4.65
N TYR A 169 20.34 6.15 -4.05
CA TYR A 169 21.71 6.59 -4.34
C TYR A 169 22.76 6.09 -3.34
N GLY A 170 22.40 5.22 -2.39
CA GLY A 170 23.33 4.71 -1.37
C GLY A 170 23.88 5.78 -0.42
N LEU A 171 23.18 6.91 -0.27
CA LEU A 171 23.60 8.00 0.60
C LEU A 171 23.30 7.65 2.06
N SER A 172 24.33 7.20 2.77
CA SER A 172 24.30 7.00 4.23
C SER A 172 25.05 8.16 4.90
N TYR A 173 24.36 8.90 5.77
CA TYR A 173 25.00 9.86 6.66
C TYR A 173 24.94 9.27 8.08
N PRO A 174 26.07 9.06 8.77
CA PRO A 174 26.09 8.56 10.14
C PRO A 174 25.44 9.58 11.09
N PRO A 175 24.90 9.13 12.24
CA PRO A 175 24.26 10.00 13.23
C PRO A 175 25.19 11.05 13.82
#